data_AF-A0A9E3AQK6-F1
#
_entry.id   AF-A0A9E3AQK6-F1
#
_cell.length_a   1.000
_cell.length_b   1.000
_cell.length_c   1.000
_cell.angle_alpha   90.00
_cell.angle_beta   90.00
_cell.angle_gamma   90.00
#
_symmetry.space_group_name_H-M   'P 1'
#
loop_
_entity.id
_entity.type
_entity.pdbx_description
1 polymer ?
#
loop_
_entity_poly.entity_id
_entity_poly.type
_entity_poly.pdbx_seq_one_letter_code
_entity_poly.pdbx_strand_id
1 'polypeptide(L)'
;MPDVQAKAQDDPASVANATSSGAGEEKASARTTSEGVSGAAAAAGSTPERRNPIFSELVQGEEDLPGLVGYALYKLSKRDWLAAFVKIHGREPTEDEIDSFILGERTQRRIATYRRLAEELISRKTAVVEKPAPVLPAASVPDPSPQRITPVKGNSLRSSLASEPSAADARRGSEIERPRRSRATTLIFWLLVLVVLVGVAWIYFSYPSLLRTLTG
;
A
#
# COMPACT_ATOMS: atom_id res chain seq x y z
N MET A 1 10.15 -39.12 68.34
CA MET A 1 8.69 -39.36 68.28
C MET A 1 8.20 -38.97 66.90
N PRO A 2 7.21 -39.70 66.36
CA PRO A 2 7.28 -40.73 65.30
C PRO A 2 7.46 -40.14 63.88
N ASP A 3 7.98 -40.80 62.85
CA ASP A 3 7.79 -42.14 62.27
C ASP A 3 6.52 -42.28 61.41
N VAL A 4 6.67 -43.03 60.30
CA VAL A 4 5.63 -43.74 59.50
C VAL A 4 5.11 -43.12 58.17
N GLN A 5 5.68 -43.63 57.05
CA GLN A 5 5.04 -44.30 55.88
C GLN A 5 3.95 -43.58 55.06
N ALA A 6 3.58 -43.95 53.82
CA ALA A 6 4.09 -44.73 52.67
C ALA A 6 2.91 -44.74 51.66
N LYS A 7 3.16 -45.28 50.45
CA LYS A 7 2.17 -45.82 49.48
C LYS A 7 1.50 -44.78 48.57
N ALA A 8 1.86 -44.70 47.29
CA ALA A 8 1.50 -45.60 46.18
C ALA A 8 -0.02 -45.81 46.06
N GLN A 9 -0.59 -45.50 44.88
CA GLN A 9 -1.11 -46.49 43.93
C GLN A 9 -2.31 -45.99 43.10
N ASP A 10 -2.22 -46.23 41.79
CA ASP A 10 -3.23 -46.49 40.75
C ASP A 10 -4.55 -45.68 40.68
N ASP A 11 -4.79 -45.00 39.55
CA ASP A 11 -5.70 -45.50 38.50
C ASP A 11 -6.01 -44.44 37.40
N PRO A 12 -5.88 -44.78 36.10
CA PRO A 12 -6.41 -44.01 34.98
C PRO A 12 -7.87 -44.41 34.66
N ALA A 13 -8.82 -43.58 35.05
CA ALA A 13 -10.22 -43.76 34.67
C ALA A 13 -10.48 -43.27 33.23
N SER A 14 -10.65 -44.24 32.35
CA SER A 14 -11.44 -44.24 31.13
C SER A 14 -12.75 -43.43 31.25
N VAL A 15 -13.00 -42.53 30.29
CA VAL A 15 -14.36 -42.31 29.74
C VAL A 15 -14.27 -42.06 28.23
N ALA A 16 -14.59 -43.10 27.48
CA ALA A 16 -15.06 -43.00 26.10
C ALA A 16 -16.52 -42.53 26.10
N ASN A 17 -16.86 -41.61 25.19
CA ASN A 17 -18.22 -41.29 24.73
C ASN A 17 -18.06 -40.27 23.58
N ALA A 18 -18.77 -40.28 22.47
CA ALA A 18 -19.68 -41.23 21.88
C ALA A 18 -19.77 -40.85 20.39
N THR A 19 -19.80 -41.86 19.53
CA THR A 19 -20.23 -41.80 18.14
C THR A 19 -21.68 -41.34 18.06
N SER A 20 -21.99 -40.30 17.28
CA SER A 20 -23.33 -40.09 16.73
C SER A 20 -23.29 -40.16 15.21
N SER A 21 -23.70 -41.34 14.74
CA SER A 21 -24.18 -41.57 13.39
C SER A 21 -25.57 -40.93 13.27
N GLY A 22 -25.78 -40.14 12.23
CA GLY A 22 -27.06 -39.52 11.89
C GLY A 22 -27.25 -39.57 10.39
N ALA A 23 -27.56 -40.77 9.88
CA ALA A 23 -28.15 -40.96 8.57
C ALA A 23 -29.66 -40.69 8.66
N GLY A 24 -30.17 -39.91 7.71
CA GLY A 24 -31.59 -39.64 7.52
C GLY A 24 -31.79 -38.94 6.18
N GLU A 25 -32.15 -39.73 5.17
CA GLU A 25 -32.87 -39.34 3.95
C GLU A 25 -34.10 -38.47 4.34
N GLU A 26 -34.71 -37.59 3.53
CA GLU A 26 -35.16 -37.73 2.15
C GLU A 26 -35.86 -36.40 1.80
N LYS A 27 -35.64 -35.83 0.61
CA LYS A 27 -36.70 -35.48 -0.37
C LYS A 27 -36.25 -34.46 -1.41
N ALA A 28 -36.48 -34.88 -2.65
CA ALA A 28 -36.33 -34.18 -3.90
C ALA A 28 -37.22 -32.93 -4.03
N SER A 29 -36.79 -31.96 -4.85
CA SER A 29 -37.60 -31.47 -5.97
C SER A 29 -36.82 -30.54 -6.92
N ALA A 30 -36.95 -30.82 -8.23
CA ALA A 30 -36.94 -29.95 -9.42
C ALA A 30 -35.74 -28.99 -9.64
N ARG A 31 -34.88 -29.25 -10.64
CA ARG A 31 -35.03 -28.92 -12.09
C ARG A 31 -35.08 -27.41 -12.37
N THR A 32 -34.06 -26.87 -13.05
CA THR A 32 -34.19 -26.07 -14.29
C THR A 32 -32.82 -25.88 -14.94
N THR A 33 -32.79 -26.24 -16.21
CA THR A 33 -31.77 -26.03 -17.25
C THR A 33 -31.58 -24.55 -17.61
N SER A 34 -30.33 -24.14 -17.86
CA SER A 34 -30.03 -23.18 -18.93
C SER A 34 -28.60 -23.40 -19.45
N GLU A 35 -28.51 -24.05 -20.61
CA GLU A 35 -27.42 -23.85 -21.57
C GLU A 35 -27.49 -22.41 -22.11
N GLY A 36 -26.35 -21.80 -22.46
CA GLY A 36 -26.40 -20.50 -23.13
C GLY A 36 -25.12 -19.68 -23.26
N VAL A 37 -24.11 -20.25 -23.93
CA VAL A 37 -23.22 -19.62 -24.94
C VAL A 37 -22.38 -18.37 -24.58
N SER A 38 -21.14 -18.42 -25.09
CA SER A 38 -20.22 -17.33 -25.47
C SER A 38 -19.10 -17.09 -24.45
N GLY A 39 -17.84 -17.42 -24.71
CA GLY A 39 -17.14 -17.29 -25.98
C GLY A 39 -16.33 -15.99 -26.01
N ALA A 40 -15.30 -15.90 -25.17
CA ALA A 40 -14.20 -14.94 -25.30
C ALA A 40 -12.92 -15.51 -24.67
N ALA A 41 -12.48 -16.65 -25.18
CA ALA A 41 -11.09 -17.08 -25.08
C ALA A 41 -10.27 -16.26 -26.08
N ALA A 42 -9.71 -15.11 -25.66
CA ALA A 42 -8.68 -14.40 -26.41
C ALA A 42 -7.95 -13.36 -25.53
N ALA A 43 -7.18 -13.83 -24.56
CA ALA A 43 -5.98 -13.14 -24.06
C ALA A 43 -5.05 -14.12 -23.32
N ALA A 44 -4.84 -15.30 -23.91
CA ALA A 44 -3.77 -16.20 -23.48
C ALA A 44 -2.47 -15.74 -24.15
N GLY A 45 -1.68 -14.97 -23.42
CA GLY A 45 -0.38 -14.46 -23.88
C GLY A 45 0.51 -13.87 -22.79
N SER A 46 0.22 -14.10 -21.50
CA SER A 46 1.22 -13.96 -20.44
C SER A 46 1.23 -15.25 -19.64
N THR A 47 2.39 -15.88 -19.58
CA THR A 47 2.66 -17.03 -18.72
C THR A 47 2.10 -16.75 -17.32
N PRO A 48 1.37 -17.67 -16.67
CA PRO A 48 0.85 -17.48 -15.30
C PRO A 48 1.95 -17.51 -14.23
N GLU A 49 3.18 -17.13 -14.59
CA GLU A 49 4.31 -17.06 -13.69
C GLU A 49 4.20 -15.80 -12.83
N ARG A 50 3.81 -16.03 -11.57
CA ARG A 50 3.90 -15.07 -10.46
C ARG A 50 3.10 -13.78 -10.60
N ARG A 51 1.87 -13.88 -11.08
CA ARG A 51 0.89 -12.82 -10.78
C ARG A 51 0.73 -12.73 -9.26
N ASN A 52 1.02 -11.58 -8.67
CA ASN A 52 0.88 -11.40 -7.23
C ASN A 52 -0.61 -11.57 -6.86
N PRO A 53 -0.98 -12.52 -5.97
CA PRO A 53 -2.38 -12.83 -5.66
C PRO A 53 -3.15 -11.65 -5.07
N ILE A 54 -2.46 -10.65 -4.52
CA ILE A 54 -3.08 -9.45 -3.95
C ILE A 54 -3.85 -8.64 -5.00
N PHE A 55 -3.48 -8.70 -6.28
CA PHE A 55 -4.22 -7.97 -7.32
C PHE A 55 -5.65 -8.47 -7.44
N SER A 56 -5.83 -9.79 -7.54
CA SER A 56 -7.16 -10.41 -7.63
C SER A 56 -8.01 -10.25 -6.37
N GLU A 57 -7.38 -10.00 -5.22
CA GLU A 57 -8.10 -9.74 -3.96
C GLU A 57 -8.50 -8.27 -3.81
N LEU A 58 -7.70 -7.35 -4.36
CA LEU A 58 -7.98 -5.91 -4.28
C LEU A 58 -8.88 -5.40 -5.40
N VAL A 59 -8.79 -5.94 -6.61
CA VAL A 59 -9.42 -5.38 -7.82
C VAL A 59 -10.53 -6.30 -8.31
N GLN A 60 -11.77 -5.81 -8.25
CA GLN A 60 -12.95 -6.58 -8.67
C GLN A 60 -13.26 -6.46 -10.16
N GLY A 61 -12.67 -5.47 -10.84
CA GLY A 61 -12.86 -5.23 -12.27
C GLY A 61 -12.03 -4.04 -12.76
N GLU A 62 -12.04 -3.81 -14.06
CA GLU A 62 -11.25 -2.73 -14.69
C GLU A 62 -11.74 -1.33 -14.31
N GLU A 63 -13.03 -1.21 -13.96
CA GLU A 63 -13.69 0.02 -13.50
C GLU A 63 -13.59 0.20 -11.97
N ASP A 64 -13.00 -0.74 -11.22
CA ASP A 64 -12.86 -0.68 -9.76
C ASP A 64 -11.73 0.27 -9.36
N LEU A 65 -11.99 1.57 -9.50
CA LEU A 65 -11.02 2.63 -9.20
C LEU A 65 -10.47 2.54 -7.76
N PRO A 66 -11.29 2.31 -6.70
CA PRO A 66 -10.76 2.08 -5.35
C PRO A 66 -9.84 0.87 -5.27
N GLY A 67 -10.17 -0.23 -5.94
CA GLY A 67 -9.31 -1.41 -6.01
C GLY A 67 -7.97 -1.14 -6.71
N LEU A 68 -7.99 -0.46 -7.86
CA LEU A 68 -6.79 -0.11 -8.63
C LEU A 68 -5.86 0.83 -7.86
N VAL A 69 -6.43 1.88 -7.24
CA VAL A 69 -5.66 2.78 -6.38
C VAL A 69 -5.16 2.05 -5.13
N GLY A 70 -5.97 1.17 -4.54
CA GLY A 70 -5.57 0.30 -3.44
C GLY A 70 -4.38 -0.59 -3.79
N TYR A 71 -4.35 -1.15 -4.99
CA TYR A 71 -3.21 -1.93 -5.48
C TYR A 71 -1.94 -1.09 -5.63
N ALA A 72 -2.05 0.16 -6.08
CA ALA A 72 -0.91 1.09 -6.11
C ALA A 72 -0.37 1.38 -4.70
N LEU A 73 -1.26 1.54 -3.71
CA LEU A 73 -0.86 1.71 -2.29
C LEU A 73 -0.15 0.45 -1.75
N TYR A 74 -0.62 -0.74 -2.09
CA TYR A 74 0.07 -1.99 -1.76
C TYR A 74 1.49 -2.02 -2.37
N LYS A 75 1.65 -1.68 -3.65
CA LYS A 75 2.97 -1.63 -4.30
C LYS A 75 3.91 -0.64 -3.63
N LEU A 76 3.38 0.50 -3.19
CA LEU A 76 4.12 1.49 -2.41
C LEU A 76 4.60 0.89 -1.09
N SER A 77 3.69 0.24 -0.34
CA SER A 77 4.05 -0.42 0.91
C SER A 77 5.09 -1.53 0.72
N LYS A 78 4.99 -2.34 -0.34
CA LYS A 78 6.00 -3.36 -0.67
C LYS A 78 7.37 -2.73 -0.93
N ARG A 79 7.44 -1.64 -1.69
CA ARG A 79 8.69 -0.92 -1.94
C ARG A 79 9.31 -0.41 -0.65
N ASP A 80 8.50 0.17 0.23
CA ASP A 80 8.98 0.72 1.50
C ASP A 80 9.45 -0.40 2.44
N TRP A 81 8.77 -1.55 2.45
CA TRP A 81 9.22 -2.75 3.15
C TRP A 81 10.55 -3.27 2.60
N LEU A 82 10.72 -3.38 1.27
CA LEU A 82 11.99 -3.80 0.65
C LEU A 82 13.14 -2.87 1.05
N ALA A 83 12.93 -1.56 0.99
CA ALA A 83 13.93 -0.58 1.38
C ALA A 83 14.30 -0.69 2.86
N ALA A 84 13.31 -0.87 3.74
CA ALA A 84 13.53 -1.09 5.16
C ALA A 84 14.28 -2.40 5.44
N PHE A 85 13.93 -3.47 4.73
CA PHE A 85 14.55 -4.78 4.88
C PHE A 85 16.05 -4.71 4.55
N VAL A 86 16.41 -4.16 3.39
CA VAL A 86 17.81 -4.00 2.97
C VAL A 86 18.58 -3.14 3.96
N LYS A 87 17.97 -2.06 4.47
CA LYS A 87 18.58 -1.19 5.46
C LYS A 87 18.90 -1.92 6.78
N ILE A 88 18.02 -2.82 7.23
CA ILE A 88 18.15 -3.52 8.51
C ILE A 88 19.10 -4.73 8.40
N HIS A 89 18.99 -5.50 7.32
CA HIS A 89 19.67 -6.78 7.17
C HIS A 89 20.94 -6.72 6.30
N GLY A 90 21.16 -5.61 5.57
CA GLY A 90 22.30 -5.45 4.67
C GLY A 90 22.28 -6.36 3.44
N ARG A 91 21.16 -7.00 3.15
CA ARG A 91 20.94 -7.88 1.99
C ARG A 91 19.52 -7.74 1.45
N GLU A 92 19.30 -8.22 0.24
CA GLU A 92 17.95 -8.41 -0.30
C GLU A 92 17.20 -9.54 0.43
N PRO A 93 15.86 -9.46 0.55
CA PRO A 93 15.07 -10.52 1.14
C PRO A 93 15.07 -11.77 0.25
N THR A 94 15.00 -12.94 0.88
CA THR A 94 14.81 -14.21 0.18
C THR A 94 13.36 -14.35 -0.29
N GLU A 95 13.10 -15.33 -1.15
CA GLU A 95 11.74 -15.60 -1.63
C GLU A 95 10.78 -15.96 -0.50
N ASP A 96 11.21 -16.76 0.48
CA ASP A 96 10.39 -17.11 1.66
C ASP A 96 10.01 -15.88 2.50
N GLU A 97 10.90 -14.89 2.60
CA GLU A 97 10.66 -13.64 3.32
C GLU A 97 9.68 -12.75 2.55
N ILE A 98 9.79 -12.72 1.22
CA ILE A 98 8.84 -12.04 0.34
C ILE A 98 7.46 -12.68 0.44
N ASP A 99 7.39 -14.02 0.45
CA ASP A 99 6.14 -14.76 0.57
C ASP A 99 5.49 -14.55 1.94
N SER A 100 6.30 -14.49 3.00
CA SER A 100 5.84 -14.14 4.35
C SER A 100 5.24 -12.73 4.41
N PHE A 101 5.88 -11.75 3.75
CA PHE A 101 5.33 -10.41 3.61
C PHE A 101 4.00 -10.42 2.85
N ILE A 102 3.94 -11.10 1.71
CA ILE A 102 2.71 -11.20 0.90
C ILE A 102 1.58 -11.84 1.72
N LEU A 103 1.86 -12.90 2.49
CA LEU A 103 0.87 -13.55 3.35
C LEU A 103 0.29 -12.57 4.39
N GLY A 104 1.13 -11.71 4.98
CA GLY A 104 0.67 -10.67 5.90
C GLY A 104 -0.20 -9.60 5.23
N GLU A 105 0.13 -9.23 3.99
CA GLU A 105 -0.63 -8.24 3.22
C GLU A 105 -1.97 -8.75 2.68
N ARG A 106 -2.11 -10.08 2.49
CA ARG A 106 -3.37 -10.74 2.05
C ARG A 106 -4.44 -10.85 3.12
N THR A 107 -4.16 -10.42 4.35
CA THR A 107 -5.18 -10.47 5.41
C THR A 107 -6.35 -9.53 5.08
N GLN A 108 -7.58 -9.96 5.35
CA GLN A 108 -8.78 -9.17 5.04
C GLN A 108 -8.72 -7.75 5.63
N ARG A 109 -8.12 -7.61 6.81
CA ARG A 109 -7.90 -6.32 7.46
C ARG A 109 -6.99 -5.40 6.63
N ARG A 110 -5.89 -5.92 6.07
CA ARG A 110 -4.94 -5.14 5.24
C ARG A 110 -5.58 -4.76 3.91
N ILE A 111 -6.26 -5.70 3.25
CA ILE A 111 -7.01 -5.45 2.02
C ILE A 111 -8.05 -4.33 2.22
N ALA A 112 -8.87 -4.43 3.27
CA ALA A 112 -9.85 -3.39 3.61
C ALA A 112 -9.20 -2.03 3.91
N THR A 113 -8.02 -2.03 4.54
CA THR A 113 -7.27 -0.80 4.83
C THR A 113 -6.84 -0.11 3.54
N TYR A 114 -6.29 -0.85 2.57
CA TYR A 114 -5.89 -0.26 1.28
C TYR A 114 -7.08 0.31 0.51
N ARG A 115 -8.21 -0.41 0.48
CA ARG A 115 -9.43 0.07 -0.18
C ARG A 115 -9.95 1.36 0.47
N ARG A 116 -10.05 1.39 1.79
CA ARG A 116 -10.47 2.59 2.51
C ARG A 116 -9.57 3.79 2.25
N LEU A 117 -8.25 3.60 2.31
CA LEU A 117 -7.30 4.68 2.02
C LEU A 117 -7.41 5.17 0.57
N ALA A 118 -7.65 4.25 -0.37
CA ALA A 118 -7.88 4.60 -1.76
C ALA A 118 -9.16 5.46 -1.92
N GLU A 119 -10.27 5.07 -1.31
CA GLU A 119 -11.53 5.83 -1.31
C GLU A 119 -11.33 7.24 -0.72
N GLU A 120 -10.62 7.36 0.40
CA GLU A 120 -10.30 8.65 1.02
C GLU A 120 -9.42 9.53 0.12
N LEU A 121 -8.45 8.95 -0.58
CA LEU A 121 -7.59 9.67 -1.53
C LEU A 121 -8.35 10.15 -2.76
N ILE A 122 -9.20 9.29 -3.33
CA ILE A 122 -10.05 9.63 -4.47
C ILE A 122 -10.99 10.77 -4.08
N SER A 123 -11.73 10.61 -2.98
CA SER A 123 -12.68 11.61 -2.47
C SER A 123 -12.02 12.97 -2.22
N ARG A 124 -10.82 12.97 -1.62
CA ARG A 124 -10.05 14.20 -1.41
C ARG A 124 -9.68 14.87 -2.72
N LYS A 125 -9.30 14.10 -3.74
CA LYS A 125 -8.88 14.65 -5.04
C LYS A 125 -10.06 15.16 -5.86
N THR A 126 -11.20 14.47 -5.85
CA THR A 126 -12.41 14.92 -6.56
C THR A 126 -13.03 16.15 -5.90
N ALA A 127 -13.06 16.23 -4.57
CA ALA A 127 -13.56 17.41 -3.86
C ALA A 127 -12.76 18.70 -4.16
N VAL A 128 -11.45 18.57 -4.45
CA VAL A 128 -10.62 19.71 -4.86
C VAL A 128 -10.95 20.16 -6.28
N VAL A 129 -11.34 19.24 -7.17
CA VAL A 129 -11.73 19.53 -8.55
C VAL A 129 -13.11 20.18 -8.60
N GLU A 130 -14.03 19.75 -7.73
CA GLU A 130 -15.41 20.23 -7.73
C GLU A 130 -15.57 21.62 -7.10
N LYS A 131 -14.62 22.08 -6.25
CA LYS A 131 -14.68 23.43 -5.68
C LYS A 131 -14.71 24.45 -6.83
N PRO A 132 -15.87 25.07 -7.14
CA PRO A 132 -15.97 25.93 -8.30
C PRO A 132 -15.05 27.13 -8.06
N ALA A 133 -14.26 27.48 -9.08
CA ALA A 133 -13.59 28.77 -9.12
C ALA A 133 -14.64 29.84 -8.77
N PRO A 134 -14.33 30.80 -7.88
CA PRO A 134 -15.28 31.85 -7.54
C PRO A 134 -15.72 32.49 -8.84
N VAL A 135 -16.98 32.27 -9.21
CA VAL A 135 -17.60 32.93 -10.35
C VAL A 135 -17.57 34.40 -9.96
N LEU A 136 -16.60 35.14 -10.49
CA LEU A 136 -16.58 36.59 -10.39
C LEU A 136 -17.92 37.05 -11.00
N PRO A 137 -18.82 37.68 -10.23
CA PRO A 137 -20.01 38.25 -10.83
C PRO A 137 -19.56 39.27 -11.87
N ALA A 138 -19.98 39.05 -13.11
CA ALA A 138 -19.76 39.96 -14.20
C ALA A 138 -20.30 41.35 -13.81
N ALA A 139 -19.37 42.29 -13.71
CA ALA A 139 -19.51 43.75 -13.83
C ALA A 139 -20.94 44.32 -13.82
N SER A 140 -21.33 44.88 -12.67
CA SER A 140 -22.12 46.12 -12.63
C SER A 140 -21.18 47.28 -12.27
N VAL A 141 -21.01 48.17 -13.24
CA VAL A 141 -20.23 49.44 -13.28
C VAL A 141 -20.64 50.40 -12.13
N PRO A 142 -19.77 51.34 -11.70
CA PRO A 142 -19.67 51.84 -10.33
C PRO A 142 -20.46 53.12 -10.06
N ASP A 143 -20.80 53.35 -8.80
CA ASP A 143 -21.21 54.67 -8.28
C ASP A 143 -20.25 55.11 -7.16
N PRO A 144 -19.56 56.26 -7.28
CA PRO A 144 -18.64 56.75 -6.27
C PRO A 144 -19.38 57.57 -5.21
N SER A 145 -19.43 57.07 -3.98
CA SER A 145 -19.71 57.93 -2.82
C SER A 145 -18.87 57.54 -1.60
N PRO A 146 -18.20 58.53 -0.95
CA PRO A 146 -17.15 58.28 0.02
C PRO A 146 -17.73 58.01 1.41
N GLN A 147 -17.57 56.79 1.94
CA GLN A 147 -17.84 56.56 3.36
C GLN A 147 -16.56 56.58 4.19
N ARG A 148 -16.53 57.65 4.98
CA ARG A 148 -15.61 58.07 6.03
C ARG A 148 -14.99 56.94 6.85
N ILE A 149 -13.72 57.15 7.12
CA ILE A 149 -12.91 56.57 8.18
C ILE A 149 -13.57 56.84 9.54
N THR A 150 -13.70 55.83 10.39
CA THR A 150 -13.59 56.00 11.85
C THR A 150 -12.70 54.91 12.45
N PRO A 151 -11.77 55.27 13.35
CA PRO A 151 -10.92 54.33 14.06
C PRO A 151 -11.61 53.87 15.35
N VAL A 152 -11.77 52.56 15.56
CA VAL A 152 -12.08 52.03 16.90
C VAL A 152 -10.85 51.33 17.48
N LYS A 153 -10.35 52.04 18.47
CA LYS A 153 -9.31 51.77 19.45
C LYS A 153 -9.69 50.58 20.33
N GLY A 154 -8.72 49.66 20.49
CA GLY A 154 -8.41 48.92 21.71
C GLY A 154 -9.48 48.02 22.33
N ASN A 155 -9.18 46.72 22.43
CA ASN A 155 -9.28 46.07 23.73
C ASN A 155 -8.13 45.08 23.94
N SER A 156 -7.41 45.38 25.00
CA SER A 156 -6.27 44.69 25.55
C SER A 156 -6.75 43.55 26.45
N LEU A 157 -5.81 42.64 26.75
CA LEU A 157 -5.82 41.69 27.89
C LEU A 157 -6.59 40.37 27.73
N ARG A 158 -5.88 39.36 27.18
CA ARG A 158 -5.88 38.00 27.75
C ARG A 158 -4.52 37.34 27.60
N SER A 159 -3.57 37.82 28.42
CA SER A 159 -2.42 37.03 28.88
C SER A 159 -2.78 36.41 30.22
N SER A 160 -2.95 35.09 30.26
CA SER A 160 -2.65 34.26 31.44
C SER A 160 -2.80 32.79 31.08
N LEU A 161 -1.68 32.16 30.74
CA LEU A 161 -1.26 30.78 31.05
C LEU A 161 -0.13 30.41 30.09
N ALA A 162 0.99 31.09 30.29
CA ALA A 162 2.29 30.55 29.93
C ALA A 162 2.57 29.41 30.93
N SER A 163 2.60 28.18 30.44
CA SER A 163 3.24 27.08 31.14
C SER A 163 4.73 27.11 30.75
N GLU A 164 5.57 27.34 31.74
CA GLU A 164 7.02 27.21 31.65
C GLU A 164 7.41 25.79 31.21
N PRO A 165 8.32 25.62 30.23
CA PRO A 165 9.10 24.40 30.11
C PRO A 165 10.26 24.46 31.12
N SER A 166 10.17 23.59 32.14
CA SER A 166 11.20 23.33 33.13
C SER A 166 12.54 22.95 32.46
N ALA A 167 13.56 23.71 32.81
CA ALA A 167 14.95 23.52 32.42
C ALA A 167 15.58 22.35 33.20
N ALA A 168 15.45 21.13 32.68
CA ALA A 168 16.22 19.98 33.13
C ALA A 168 16.24 18.86 32.08
N ASP A 169 16.77 19.12 30.89
CA ASP A 169 17.29 18.05 30.02
C ASP A 169 18.20 18.60 28.90
N ALA A 170 19.24 19.32 29.33
CA ALA A 170 20.37 19.64 28.49
C ALA A 170 21.45 18.55 28.68
N ARG A 171 21.41 17.48 27.88
CA ARG A 171 22.58 16.62 27.53
C ARG A 171 22.23 15.47 26.55
N ARG A 172 21.87 15.78 25.31
CA ARG A 172 22.15 14.87 24.17
C ARG A 172 22.08 15.58 22.82
N GLY A 173 23.05 16.45 22.55
CA GLY A 173 23.29 16.94 21.19
C GLY A 173 23.89 15.82 20.34
N SER A 174 23.06 15.06 19.63
CA SER A 174 23.50 14.32 18.44
C SER A 174 23.35 15.26 17.25
N GLU A 175 24.50 15.69 16.76
CA GLU A 175 24.74 16.42 15.54
C GLU A 175 24.02 15.76 14.35
N ILE A 176 22.87 16.32 13.95
CA ILE A 176 22.19 15.94 12.71
C ILE A 176 22.91 16.70 11.59
N GLU A 177 23.96 16.08 11.04
CA GLU A 177 24.48 16.44 9.73
C GLU A 177 23.32 16.43 8.73
N ARG A 178 22.95 17.61 8.24
CA ARG A 178 22.07 17.72 7.08
C ARG A 178 22.86 17.22 5.87
N PRO A 179 22.46 16.14 5.18
CA PRO A 179 23.10 15.78 3.94
C PRO A 179 22.82 16.89 2.92
N ARG A 180 23.87 17.67 2.60
CA ARG A 180 23.93 18.47 1.37
C ARG A 180 23.56 17.54 0.23
N ARG A 181 22.35 17.70 -0.34
CA ARG A 181 21.91 17.05 -1.58
C ARG A 181 22.99 17.28 -2.63
N SER A 182 23.85 16.29 -2.80
CA SER A 182 25.03 16.38 -3.64
C SER A 182 24.57 16.17 -5.08
N ARG A 183 24.91 17.10 -5.95
CA ARG A 183 24.79 16.97 -7.42
C ARG A 183 25.53 15.71 -7.95
N ALA A 184 26.35 15.08 -7.11
CA ALA A 184 27.09 13.86 -7.39
C ALA A 184 26.20 12.64 -7.66
N THR A 185 25.07 12.47 -6.96
CA THR A 185 24.18 11.32 -7.22
C THR A 185 23.51 11.40 -8.60
N THR A 186 23.18 12.61 -9.05
CA THR A 186 22.67 12.85 -10.40
C THR A 186 23.73 12.55 -11.46
N LEU A 187 25.00 12.92 -11.24
CA LEU A 187 26.09 12.61 -12.17
C LEU A 187 26.35 11.11 -12.30
N ILE A 188 26.33 10.37 -11.19
CA ILE A 188 26.51 8.91 -11.19
C ILE A 188 25.38 8.24 -11.99
N PHE A 189 24.13 8.67 -11.78
CA PHE A 189 22.99 8.15 -12.55
C PHE A 189 23.15 8.37 -14.05
N TRP A 190 23.54 9.58 -14.48
CA TRP A 190 23.75 9.87 -15.90
C TRP A 190 24.95 9.11 -16.50
N LEU A 191 25.99 8.86 -15.72
CA LEU A 191 27.16 8.10 -16.16
C LEU A 191 26.79 6.62 -16.40
N LEU A 192 25.97 6.02 -15.52
CA LEU A 192 25.46 4.67 -15.73
C LEU A 192 24.57 4.56 -16.97
N VAL A 193 23.68 5.54 -17.20
CA VAL A 193 22.84 5.60 -18.41
C VAL A 193 23.72 5.68 -19.67
N LEU A 194 24.77 6.50 -19.66
CA LEU A 194 25.71 6.62 -20.77
C LEU A 194 26.40 5.28 -21.08
N VAL A 195 26.87 4.56 -20.06
CA VAL A 195 27.52 3.25 -20.21
C VAL A 195 26.59 2.23 -20.87
N VAL A 196 25.33 2.18 -20.44
CA VAL A 196 24.32 1.29 -21.04
C VAL A 196 24.09 1.64 -22.52
N LEU A 197 23.94 2.92 -22.84
CA LEU A 197 23.71 3.36 -24.23
C LEU A 197 24.90 3.04 -25.14
N VAL A 198 26.13 3.25 -24.67
CA VAL A 198 27.35 2.91 -25.41
C VAL A 198 27.45 1.39 -25.62
N GLY A 199 27.14 0.59 -24.59
CA GLY A 199 27.11 -0.87 -24.70
C GLY A 199 26.11 -1.36 -25.75
N VAL A 200 24.88 -0.82 -25.72
CA VAL A 200 23.85 -1.15 -26.72
C VAL A 200 24.30 -0.74 -28.12
N ALA A 201 24.81 0.48 -28.30
CA ALA A 201 25.32 0.94 -29.60
C ALA A 201 26.48 0.06 -30.11
N TRP A 202 27.37 -0.37 -29.22
CA TRP A 202 28.48 -1.26 -29.58
C TRP A 202 27.99 -2.65 -30.00
N ILE A 203 26.95 -3.19 -29.36
CA ILE A 203 26.30 -4.44 -29.77
C ILE A 203 25.69 -4.29 -31.18
N TYR A 204 24.96 -3.20 -31.44
CA TYR A 204 24.40 -2.94 -32.78
C TYR A 204 25.48 -2.77 -33.85
N PHE A 205 26.61 -2.12 -33.51
CA PHE A 205 27.72 -1.92 -34.44
C PHE A 205 28.55 -3.20 -34.67
N SER A 206 28.71 -4.05 -33.65
CA SER A 206 29.53 -5.26 -33.74
C SER A 206 28.80 -6.45 -34.36
N TYR A 207 27.46 -6.47 -34.32
CA TYR A 207 26.66 -7.58 -34.83
C TYR A 207 25.70 -7.16 -35.97
N PRO A 208 26.18 -6.56 -37.08
CA PRO A 208 25.33 -6.23 -38.23
C PRO A 208 24.82 -7.48 -38.98
N SER A 209 25.37 -8.66 -38.70
CA SER A 209 25.06 -9.92 -39.39
C SER A 209 23.76 -10.60 -38.94
N LEU A 210 23.19 -10.25 -37.77
CA LEU A 210 21.95 -10.86 -37.27
C LEU A 210 20.68 -10.33 -37.96
N LEU A 211 20.76 -9.21 -38.67
CA LEU A 211 19.63 -8.63 -39.40
C LEU A 211 19.46 -9.19 -40.83
N ARG A 212 20.40 -10.02 -41.31
CA ARG A 212 20.38 -10.51 -42.71
C ARG A 212 19.78 -11.92 -42.86
N THR A 213 19.40 -12.60 -41.77
CA THR A 213 18.82 -13.96 -41.81
C THR A 213 17.30 -14.01 -41.66
N LEU A 214 16.61 -12.87 -41.63
CA LEU A 214 15.14 -12.79 -41.47
C LEU A 214 14.40 -12.33 -42.75
N THR A 215 15.09 -12.19 -43.88
CA THR A 215 14.53 -11.74 -45.16
C THR A 215 14.89 -12.64 -46.35
N GLY A 216 15.07 -13.95 -46.11
CA GLY A 216 15.28 -14.96 -47.15
C GLY A 216 14.28 -16.10 -47.03
#